data_AF-A0A932ZD97-F1
#
_entry.id   AF-A0A932ZD97-F1
#
_cell.length_a   1.000
_cell.length_b   1.000
_cell.length_c   1.000
_cell.angle_alpha   90.00
_cell.angle_beta   90.00
_cell.angle_gamma   90.00
#
_symmetry.space_group_name_H-M   'P 1'
#
loop_
_entity.id
_entity.type
_entity.pdbx_description
1 polymer ?
#
loop_
_entity_poly.entity_id
_entity_poly.type
_entity_poly.pdbx_seq_one_letter_code
_entity_poly.pdbx_strand_id
1 'polypeptide(L)'
;MRHEEFRIGMEFWCGGRRWRCTDVGTRIVVGVCLEPHEVVTVTGKVGASGTTTTRTIAADDSWFAGPPYAVPEEVFDEHSIDGCSLSPDADDEGARERDVE
;
A
#
# COMPACT_ATOMS: atom_id res chain seq x y z
N MET A 1 -0.64 -6.13 14.57
CA MET A 1 -1.84 -7.03 14.53
C MET A 1 -1.36 -8.46 14.53
N ARG A 2 -2.17 -9.46 14.90
CA ARG A 2 -1.76 -10.87 14.76
C ARG A 2 -2.07 -11.39 13.37
N HIS A 3 -1.22 -12.27 12.86
CA HIS A 3 -1.37 -12.90 11.55
C HIS A 3 -2.75 -13.55 11.33
N GLU A 4 -3.30 -14.21 12.35
CA GLU A 4 -4.62 -14.87 12.32
C GLU A 4 -5.82 -13.92 12.17
N GLU A 5 -5.61 -12.62 12.38
CA GLU A 5 -6.65 -11.60 12.26
C GLU A 5 -6.84 -11.14 10.81
N PHE A 6 -5.88 -11.41 9.93
CA PHE A 6 -5.93 -10.97 8.54
C PHE A 6 -6.95 -11.76 7.72
N ARG A 7 -7.69 -11.03 6.87
CA ARG A 7 -8.71 -11.57 5.96
C ARG A 7 -8.60 -10.87 4.62
N ILE A 8 -8.71 -11.63 3.54
CA ILE A 8 -8.78 -11.08 2.18
C ILE A 8 -9.92 -10.06 2.10
N GLY A 9 -9.62 -8.90 1.54
CA GLY A 9 -10.53 -7.76 1.40
C GLY A 9 -10.57 -6.82 2.61
N MET A 10 -9.95 -7.17 3.74
CA MET A 10 -9.90 -6.25 4.89
C MET A 10 -8.93 -5.10 4.66
N GLU A 11 -9.19 -3.97 5.29
CA GLU A 11 -8.27 -2.84 5.34
C GLU A 11 -7.48 -2.86 6.66
N PHE A 12 -6.20 -2.52 6.57
CA PHE A 12 -5.30 -2.38 7.71
C PHE A 12 -4.34 -1.22 7.46
N TRP A 13 -3.74 -0.72 8.54
CA TRP A 13 -2.73 0.32 8.52
C TRP A 13 -1.36 -0.31 8.80
N CYS A 14 -0.34 0.14 8.08
CA CYS A 14 1.03 -0.25 8.30
C CYS A 14 1.97 0.82 7.73
N GLY A 15 2.94 1.27 8.54
CA GLY A 15 3.90 2.29 8.13
C GLY A 15 3.24 3.61 7.74
N GLY A 16 2.14 3.99 8.40
CA GLY A 16 1.38 5.20 8.13
C GLY A 16 0.59 5.21 6.81
N ARG A 17 0.45 4.06 6.15
CA ARG A 17 -0.33 3.90 4.90
C ARG A 17 -1.48 2.93 5.12
N ARG A 18 -2.58 3.14 4.40
CA ARG A 18 -3.70 2.19 4.38
C ARG A 18 -3.50 1.14 3.29
N TRP A 19 -3.82 -0.10 3.63
CA TRP A 19 -3.65 -1.28 2.78
C TRP A 19 -4.94 -2.07 2.72
N ARG A 20 -5.19 -2.74 1.59
CA ARG A 20 -6.21 -3.78 1.46
C ARG A 20 -5.53 -5.13 1.29
N CYS A 21 -5.81 -6.06 2.20
CA CYS A 21 -5.31 -7.42 2.15
C CYS A 21 -5.86 -8.14 0.90
N THR A 22 -4.97 -8.71 0.08
CA THR A 22 -5.31 -9.46 -1.13
C THR A 22 -5.02 -10.95 -1.02
N ASP A 23 -4.05 -11.33 -0.17
CA ASP A 23 -3.74 -12.73 0.16
C ASP A 23 -3.27 -12.88 1.62
N VAL A 24 -3.52 -14.05 2.21
CA VAL A 24 -3.04 -14.42 3.54
C VAL A 24 -2.33 -15.76 3.43
N GLY A 25 -1.00 -15.71 3.48
CA GLY A 25 -0.15 -16.89 3.52
C GLY A 25 -0.10 -17.52 4.92
N THR A 26 0.83 -18.44 5.15
CA THR A 26 1.05 -19.02 6.48
C THR A 26 1.98 -18.19 7.36
N ARG A 27 2.78 -17.32 6.74
CA ARG A 27 3.77 -16.45 7.41
C ARG A 27 3.75 -15.01 6.92
N ILE A 28 2.97 -14.75 5.87
CA ILE A 28 2.99 -13.46 5.19
C ILE A 28 1.57 -13.01 4.93
N VAL A 29 1.41 -11.70 4.78
CA VAL A 29 0.19 -11.08 4.26
C VAL A 29 0.58 -10.33 3.00
N VAL A 30 -0.26 -10.35 1.98
CA VAL A 30 -0.07 -9.54 0.77
C VAL A 30 -1.17 -8.48 0.74
N GLY A 31 -0.84 -7.26 0.32
CA GLY A 31 -1.83 -6.21 0.16
C GLY A 31 -1.49 -5.17 -0.89
N VAL A 32 -2.52 -4.51 -1.39
CA VAL A 32 -2.41 -3.32 -2.24
C VAL A 32 -2.53 -2.06 -1.39
N CYS A 33 -1.70 -1.05 -1.67
CA CYS A 33 -1.81 0.22 -0.97
C CYS A 33 -3.03 1.00 -1.48
N LEU A 34 -3.76 1.66 -0.58
CA LEU A 34 -4.92 2.50 -0.90
C LEU A 34 -4.59 4.00 -0.89
N GLU A 35 -3.35 4.36 -0.58
CA GLU A 35 -2.91 5.76 -0.64
C GLU A 35 -2.85 6.26 -2.09
N PRO A 36 -2.96 7.58 -2.34
CA PRO A 36 -2.77 8.13 -3.67
C PRO A 36 -1.40 7.76 -4.26
N HIS A 37 -1.37 7.37 -5.53
CA HIS A 37 -0.16 6.89 -6.19
C HIS A 37 0.39 7.94 -7.17
N GLU A 38 1.72 8.00 -7.29
CA GLU A 38 2.34 8.71 -8.40
C GLU A 38 2.14 7.93 -9.71
N VAL A 39 1.54 8.60 -10.68
CA VAL A 39 1.21 8.07 -12.00
C VAL A 39 2.04 8.76 -13.04
N VAL A 40 2.69 7.97 -13.88
CA VAL A 40 3.43 8.46 -15.04
C VAL A 40 2.62 8.19 -16.29
N THR A 41 1.99 9.23 -16.84
CA THR A 41 1.28 9.15 -18.12
C THR A 41 2.23 9.52 -19.24
N VAL A 42 2.42 8.60 -20.18
CA VAL A 42 3.22 8.83 -21.39
C VAL A 42 2.27 8.98 -22.56
N THR A 43 2.19 10.20 -23.09
CA THR A 43 1.33 10.52 -24.24
C THR A 43 2.20 10.69 -25.48
N GLY A 44 1.80 10.04 -26.57
CA GLY A 44 2.49 10.09 -27.85
C GLY A 44 2.87 8.71 -28.36
N LYS A 45 3.49 8.66 -29.54
CA LYS A 45 3.95 7.40 -30.11
C LYS A 45 5.30 7.06 -29.49
N VAL A 46 5.39 5.90 -28.85
CA VAL A 46 6.64 5.38 -28.27
C VAL A 46 7.76 5.45 -29.31
N GLY A 47 8.85 6.16 -28.98
CA GLY A 47 10.01 6.37 -29.86
C GLY A 47 9.93 7.59 -30.79
N ALA A 48 8.87 8.40 -30.75
CA ALA A 48 8.79 9.65 -31.49
C ALA A 48 9.26 10.85 -30.65
N SER A 49 9.84 11.85 -31.32
CA SER A 49 10.31 13.13 -30.75
C SER A 49 9.22 13.99 -30.09
N GLY A 50 7.95 13.55 -30.08
CA GLY A 50 6.81 14.22 -29.46
C GLY A 50 6.20 13.44 -28.29
N THR A 51 6.98 12.56 -27.65
CA THR A 51 6.53 11.84 -26.45
C THR A 51 6.55 12.80 -25.25
N THR A 52 5.39 13.03 -24.64
CA THR A 52 5.23 13.84 -23.43
C THR A 52 5.00 12.94 -22.22
N THR A 53 5.81 13.11 -21.18
CA THR A 53 5.64 12.42 -19.90
C THR A 53 5.07 13.38 -18.87
N THR A 54 3.93 13.02 -18.28
CA THR A 54 3.28 13.77 -17.20
C THR A 54 3.28 12.92 -15.94
N ARG A 55 3.70 13.51 -14.82
CA ARG A 55 3.66 12.89 -13.49
C ARG A 55 2.54 13.52 -12.68
N THR A 56 1.67 12.73 -12.07
CA THR A 56 0.53 13.24 -11.29
C THR A 56 0.23 12.30 -10.13
N ILE A 57 -0.30 12.82 -9.02
CA ILE A 57 -0.83 11.99 -7.94
C ILE A 57 -2.30 11.67 -8.27
N ALA A 58 -2.65 10.40 -8.42
CA ALA A 58 -4.02 9.96 -8.70
C ALA A 58 -4.56 9.07 -7.57
N ALA A 59 -5.86 9.18 -7.36
CA ALA A 59 -6.64 8.33 -6.47
C ALA A 59 -7.86 7.84 -7.28
N ASP A 60 -7.67 6.74 -8.02
CA ASP A 60 -8.71 6.14 -8.84
C ASP A 60 -9.06 4.75 -8.28
N ASP A 61 -10.26 4.61 -7.73
CA ASP A 61 -10.70 3.37 -7.07
C ASP A 61 -10.75 2.17 -8.03
N SER A 62 -10.86 2.40 -9.34
CA SER A 62 -10.83 1.33 -10.33
C SER A 62 -9.50 0.56 -10.34
N TRP A 63 -8.44 1.15 -9.79
CA TRP A 63 -7.12 0.53 -9.69
C TRP A 63 -7.08 -0.65 -8.72
N PHE A 64 -8.05 -0.70 -7.81
CA PHE A 64 -8.20 -1.76 -6.82
C PHE A 64 -9.25 -2.81 -7.23
N ALA A 65 -9.80 -2.72 -8.44
CA ALA A 65 -10.63 -3.77 -9.00
C ALA A 65 -9.73 -4.95 -9.40
N GLY A 66 -10.05 -6.14 -8.87
CA GLY A 66 -9.24 -7.36 -8.86
C GLY A 66 -8.71 -7.89 -10.20
N PRO A 67 -8.05 -9.06 -10.17
CA PRO A 67 -6.76 -9.20 -10.84
C PRO A 67 -6.78 -9.07 -12.38
N PRO A 68 -5.74 -8.44 -12.96
CA PRO A 68 -4.63 -7.78 -12.27
C PRO A 68 -5.01 -6.38 -11.75
N TYR A 69 -4.61 -6.05 -10.52
CA TYR A 69 -4.70 -4.69 -9.99
C TYR A 69 -3.84 -3.72 -10.82
N ALA A 70 -4.22 -2.45 -10.88
CA ALA A 70 -3.40 -1.43 -11.55
C ALA A 70 -2.24 -0.92 -10.68
N VAL A 71 -2.23 -1.27 -9.39
CA VAL A 71 -1.18 -0.97 -8.41
C VAL A 71 -0.42 -2.25 -8.01
N PRO A 72 0.87 -2.14 -7.62
CA PRO A 72 1.61 -3.28 -7.14
C PRO A 72 1.09 -3.78 -5.79
N GLU A 73 1.25 -5.07 -5.57
CA GLU A 73 1.08 -5.70 -4.27
C GLU A 73 2.40 -5.65 -3.48
N GLU A 74 2.30 -5.52 -2.16
CA GLU A 74 3.42 -5.58 -1.23
C GLU A 74 3.26 -6.77 -0.27
N VAL A 75 4.39 -7.40 0.07
CA VAL A 75 4.46 -8.55 0.96
C VAL A 75 4.87 -8.09 2.35
N PHE A 76 4.02 -8.34 3.34
CA PHE A 76 4.26 -8.11 4.75
C PHE A 76 4.68 -9.43 5.38
N ASP A 77 5.93 -9.51 5.82
CA ASP A 77 6.42 -10.64 6.62
C ASP A 77 6.01 -10.52 8.09
N GLU A 78 6.40 -11.50 8.89
CA GLU A 78 6.12 -11.54 10.34
C GLU A 78 6.58 -10.28 11.09
N HIS A 79 7.72 -9.70 10.71
CA HIS A 79 8.22 -8.47 11.33
C HIS A 79 7.41 -7.24 10.92
N SER A 80 6.94 -7.23 9.68
CA SER A 80 6.12 -6.15 9.13
C SER A 80 4.71 -6.16 9.76
N ILE A 81 4.15 -7.35 9.95
CA ILE A 81 2.79 -7.56 10.51
C ILE A 81 2.67 -7.06 11.96
N ASP A 82 3.77 -7.13 12.73
CA ASP A 82 3.81 -6.62 14.10
C ASP A 82 3.52 -5.11 14.17
N GLY A 83 3.93 -4.35 13.15
CA GLY A 83 3.68 -2.92 13.02
C GLY A 83 2.31 -2.55 12.42
N CYS A 84 1.48 -3.54 12.08
CA CYS A 84 0.16 -3.28 11.50
C CYS A 84 -0.91 -3.00 12.56
N SER A 85 -1.93 -2.23 12.19
CA SER A 85 -3.04 -1.85 13.06
C SER A 85 -4.39 -1.75 12.30
N LEU A 86 -5.51 -1.77 13.04
CA LEU A 86 -6.85 -1.60 12.46
C LEU A 86 -7.25 -0.13 12.28
N SER A 87 -6.50 0.78 12.90
CA SER A 87 -6.77 2.22 12.92
C SER A 87 -5.45 2.99 12.80
N PRO A 88 -5.43 4.14 12.11
CA PRO A 88 -4.20 4.91 11.88
C PRO A 88 -3.57 5.42 13.18
N ASP A 89 -4.37 5.64 14.22
CA ASP A 89 -3.93 6.24 15.49
C ASP A 89 -3.10 5.30 16.37
N ALA A 90 -3.10 3.99 16.09
CA ALA A 90 -2.33 3.02 16.87
C ALA A 90 -0.82 3.08 16.57
N ASP A 91 -0.42 3.70 15.45
CA ASP A 91 0.97 3.84 15.04
C ASP A 91 1.65 5.05 15.71
N ASP A 92 0.89 5.96 16.34
CA ASP A 92 1.39 7.23 16.94
C ASP A 92 1.87 7.10 18.39
N GLU A 93 1.53 6.02 19.10
CA GLU A 93 2.00 5.80 20.48
C GLU A 93 3.43 5.24 20.56
N GLY A 94 3.97 4.67 19.48
CA GLY A 94 5.33 4.10 19.44
C GLY A 94 6.44 5.04 19.00
N ALA A 95 6.11 6.25 18.52
CA ALA A 95 7.09 7.21 17.99
C ALA A 95 7.56 8.27 18.99
N ARG A 96 6.96 8.35 20.20
CA ARG A 96 7.24 9.39 21.21
C ARG A 96 8.30 9.02 22.28
N GLU A 97 9.07 7.94 22.11
CA GLU A 97 10.13 7.53 23.06
C GLU A 97 11.55 7.50 22.46
N ARG A 98 11.84 8.34 21.45
CA ARG A 98 13.22 8.51 20.96
C ARG A 98 13.58 9.97 20.69
N ASP A 99 13.36 10.84 21.66
CA ASP A 99 13.98 12.18 21.71
C ASP A 99 14.15 12.62 23.18
N VAL A 100 14.94 11.87 23.96
CA VAL A 100 15.61 12.40 25.16
C VAL A 100 17.01 11.79 25.22
N GLU A 101 17.99 12.52 24.68
CA GLU A 101 19.32 12.64 25.28
C GLU A 101 19.74 14.11 25.23
#